data_AF-A0A496W5X1-F1
#
_entry.id   AF-A0A496W5X1-F1
#
_cell.length_a   1.000
_cell.length_b   1.000
_cell.length_c   1.000
_cell.angle_alpha   90.00
_cell.angle_beta   90.00
_cell.angle_gamma   90.00
#
_symmetry.space_group_name_H-M   'P 1'
#
loop_
_entity.id
_entity.type
_entity.pdbx_description
1 polymer ?
#
loop_
_entity_poly.entity_id
_entity_poly.type
_entity_poly.pdbx_seq_one_letter_code
_entity_poly.pdbx_strand_id
1 'polypeptide(L)'
;MNNSLLGILTKVRFDALPCVSTLQKDLQLVEQTYGKLDQVGVATFCDGHTQCIETQGNLKALSGFNTPAHLAIALIEQKIPDSLQIQDSPELSSNNDLALVYSGQLENAKDICLNVLKLDLPIQRDSEIVLRLIHHYFEFGMSLSEALRLTLTYLEGYFSLIVLDARHQELVAARQGYPLTIGIDQETLYIGSNTRILNVVSSPMLQISDGETMMLLSLC
;
A
#
# COMPACT_ATOMS: atom_id res chain seq x y z
N MET A 1 -17.53 -11.71 17.25
CA MET A 1 -16.64 -11.76 16.09
C MET A 1 -15.94 -10.42 16.02
N ASN A 2 -14.61 -10.40 15.93
CA ASN A 2 -13.86 -9.14 15.92
C ASN A 2 -14.24 -8.38 14.64
N ASN A 3 -14.85 -7.21 14.80
CA ASN A 3 -15.42 -6.44 13.70
C ASN A 3 -14.45 -5.34 13.24
N SER A 4 -13.15 -5.53 13.47
CA SER A 4 -12.10 -4.65 13.00
C SER A 4 -11.67 -5.05 11.58
N LEU A 5 -11.40 -4.04 10.77
CA LEU A 5 -10.79 -4.19 9.45
C LEU A 5 -9.50 -3.40 9.45
N LEU A 6 -8.42 -4.08 9.10
CA LEU A 6 -7.16 -3.45 8.76
C LEU A 6 -6.70 -4.08 7.46
N GLY A 7 -6.28 -3.28 6.49
CA GLY A 7 -5.71 -3.84 5.28
C GLY A 7 -5.39 -2.84 4.19
N ILE A 8 -4.62 -3.34 3.25
CA ILE A 8 -4.26 -2.67 2.02
C ILE A 8 -5.35 -2.94 0.98
N LEU A 9 -5.70 -1.92 0.19
CA LEU A 9 -6.49 -2.05 -1.03
C LEU A 9 -5.84 -1.21 -2.12
N THR A 10 -5.38 -1.86 -3.18
CA THR A 10 -4.90 -1.23 -4.41
C THR A 10 -5.94 -1.40 -5.47
N LYS A 11 -6.13 -0.36 -6.28
CA LYS A 11 -6.93 -0.41 -7.49
C LYS A 11 -6.11 0.10 -8.65
N VAL A 12 -6.09 -0.68 -9.72
CA VAL A 12 -5.45 -0.33 -11.00
C VAL A 12 -6.50 -0.48 -12.08
N ARG A 13 -6.66 0.53 -12.92
CA ARG A 13 -7.56 0.54 -14.06
C ARG A 13 -6.74 0.46 -15.34
N PHE A 14 -7.22 -0.34 -16.29
CA PHE A 14 -6.65 -0.45 -17.63
C PHE A 14 -7.41 0.40 -18.66
N ASP A 15 -8.51 1.03 -18.24
CA ASP A 15 -9.24 2.02 -19.04
C ASP A 15 -8.81 3.46 -18.73
N ALA A 16 -9.32 4.41 -19.50
CA ALA A 16 -8.99 5.83 -19.38
C ALA A 16 -9.70 6.55 -18.20
N LEU A 17 -10.36 5.83 -17.28
CA LEU A 17 -11.08 6.46 -16.18
C LEU A 17 -10.16 6.70 -14.96
N PRO A 18 -10.29 7.85 -14.26
CA PRO A 18 -9.58 8.11 -13.02
C PRO A 18 -9.86 7.08 -11.93
N CYS A 19 -8.80 6.49 -11.38
CA CYS A 19 -8.89 5.43 -10.38
C CYS A 19 -9.51 5.92 -9.06
N VAL A 20 -9.07 7.06 -8.54
CA VAL A 20 -9.46 7.54 -7.20
C VAL A 20 -10.97 7.71 -7.05
N SER A 21 -11.65 8.24 -8.08
CA SER A 21 -13.11 8.42 -8.06
C SER A 21 -13.87 7.09 -7.94
N THR A 22 -13.35 6.04 -8.57
CA THR A 22 -13.95 4.71 -8.50
C THR A 22 -13.56 3.99 -7.21
N LEU A 23 -12.34 4.18 -6.71
CA LEU A 23 -11.90 3.67 -5.42
C LEU A 23 -12.74 4.24 -4.26
N GLN A 24 -13.14 5.50 -4.33
CA GLN A 24 -14.07 6.08 -3.35
C GLN A 24 -15.40 5.31 -3.28
N LYS A 25 -15.94 4.87 -4.43
CA LYS A 25 -17.17 4.06 -4.46
C LYS A 25 -16.94 2.68 -3.86
N ASP A 26 -15.79 2.07 -4.14
CA ASP A 26 -15.41 0.78 -3.56
C ASP A 26 -15.32 0.85 -2.03
N LEU A 27 -14.68 1.90 -1.49
CA LEU A 27 -14.62 2.14 -0.05
C LEU A 27 -15.99 2.37 0.58
N GLN A 28 -16.92 3.03 -0.13
CA GLN A 28 -18.31 3.18 0.31
C GLN A 28 -19.05 1.83 0.36
N LEU A 29 -18.78 0.91 -0.57
CA LEU A 29 -19.33 -0.46 -0.51
C LEU A 29 -18.77 -1.22 0.70
N VAL A 30 -17.48 -1.03 1.02
CA VAL A 30 -16.86 -1.60 2.24
C VAL A 30 -17.55 -1.04 3.50
N GLU A 31 -17.79 0.28 3.56
CA GLU A 31 -18.53 0.91 4.66
C GLU A 31 -19.95 0.36 4.82
N GLN A 32 -20.66 0.13 3.70
CA GLN A 32 -22.00 -0.45 3.72
C GLN A 32 -22.00 -1.89 4.24
N THR A 33 -20.94 -2.65 3.96
CA THR A 33 -20.85 -4.07 4.31
C THR A 33 -20.41 -4.29 5.76
N TYR A 34 -19.44 -3.51 6.24
CA TYR A 34 -18.80 -3.74 7.54
C TYR A 34 -18.98 -2.60 8.54
N GLY A 35 -19.62 -1.50 8.15
CA GLY A 35 -19.81 -0.30 8.94
C GLY A 35 -18.78 0.77 8.63
N LYS A 36 -18.94 1.94 9.26
CA LYS A 36 -18.10 3.12 9.04
C LYS A 36 -16.60 2.79 9.21
N LEU A 37 -15.78 3.29 8.28
CA LEU A 37 -14.32 3.23 8.38
C LEU A 37 -13.84 4.38 9.27
N ASP A 38 -12.87 4.12 10.13
CA ASP A 38 -12.37 5.15 11.05
C ASP A 38 -11.30 5.99 10.37
N GLN A 39 -10.44 5.35 9.59
CA GLN A 39 -9.36 6.02 8.86
C GLN A 39 -9.10 5.36 7.51
N VAL A 40 -8.87 6.21 6.52
CA VAL A 40 -8.43 5.79 5.19
C VAL A 40 -7.37 6.76 4.69
N GLY A 41 -6.19 6.24 4.35
CA GLY A 41 -5.19 6.97 3.58
C GLY A 41 -5.14 6.44 2.15
N VAL A 42 -5.11 7.32 1.16
CA VAL A 42 -5.03 6.98 -0.26
C VAL A 42 -3.84 7.71 -0.88
N ALA A 43 -2.98 6.97 -1.57
CA ALA A 43 -1.91 7.54 -2.37
C ALA A 43 -2.04 7.14 -3.84
N THR A 44 -1.62 8.06 -4.70
CA THR A 44 -1.64 7.96 -6.15
C THR A 44 -0.47 8.77 -6.70
N PHE A 45 -0.32 8.84 -8.02
CA PHE A 45 0.60 9.76 -8.66
C PHE A 45 -0.11 10.80 -9.55
N CYS A 46 0.58 11.89 -9.86
CA CYS A 46 0.25 12.88 -10.87
C CYS A 46 1.55 13.57 -11.30
N ASP A 47 1.78 13.72 -12.60
CA ASP A 47 2.93 14.43 -13.17
C ASP A 47 4.30 13.99 -12.61
N GLY A 48 4.50 12.67 -12.46
CA GLY A 48 5.76 12.11 -11.96
C GLY A 48 5.95 12.19 -10.44
N HIS A 49 4.95 12.69 -9.71
CA HIS A 49 4.99 12.81 -8.26
C HIS A 49 3.85 12.06 -7.57
N THR A 50 4.17 11.43 -6.44
CA THR A 50 3.17 10.83 -5.56
C THR A 50 2.44 11.92 -4.77
N GLN A 51 1.16 11.69 -4.54
CA GLN A 51 0.30 12.50 -3.70
C GLN A 51 -0.42 11.56 -2.73
N CYS A 52 -0.70 12.03 -1.51
CA CYS A 52 -1.46 11.30 -0.51
C CYS A 52 -2.60 12.17 0.05
N ILE A 53 -3.72 11.54 0.35
CA ILE A 53 -4.83 12.13 1.08
C ILE A 53 -5.27 11.17 2.19
N GLU A 54 -5.49 11.69 3.38
CA GLU A 54 -6.01 10.93 4.52
C GLU A 54 -7.36 11.48 4.97
N THR A 55 -8.20 10.61 5.49
CA THR A 55 -9.51 10.98 5.99
C THR A 55 -9.89 10.17 7.23
N GLN A 56 -10.39 10.86 8.25
CA GLN A 56 -10.93 10.29 9.48
C GLN A 56 -12.42 9.92 9.28
N GLY A 57 -12.65 8.90 8.45
CA GLY A 57 -13.99 8.34 8.22
C GLY A 57 -14.93 9.26 7.43
N ASN A 58 -14.39 10.22 6.67
CA ASN A 58 -15.15 11.04 5.72
C ASN A 58 -14.67 10.77 4.30
N LEU A 59 -15.20 9.71 3.68
CA LEU A 59 -14.83 9.34 2.31
C LEU A 59 -15.16 10.43 1.27
N LYS A 60 -16.00 11.42 1.58
CA LYS A 60 -16.23 12.56 0.67
C LYS A 60 -14.99 13.43 0.48
N ALA A 61 -14.05 13.43 1.42
CA ALA A 61 -12.78 14.15 1.25
C ALA A 61 -11.98 13.65 0.02
N LEU A 62 -12.12 12.37 -0.33
CA LEU A 62 -11.43 11.76 -1.47
C LEU A 62 -11.88 12.34 -2.83
N SER A 63 -13.08 12.90 -2.93
CA SER A 63 -13.53 13.49 -4.20
C SER A 63 -12.77 14.76 -4.59
N GLY A 64 -12.09 15.40 -3.62
CA GLY A 64 -11.20 16.53 -3.89
C GLY A 64 -9.87 16.11 -4.55
N PHE A 65 -9.57 14.82 -4.55
CA PHE A 65 -8.33 14.25 -5.05
C PHE A 65 -8.47 13.89 -6.54
N ASN A 66 -8.62 14.93 -7.36
CA ASN A 66 -8.84 14.83 -8.80
C ASN A 66 -7.52 14.64 -9.55
N THR A 67 -7.13 13.38 -9.77
CA THR A 67 -5.96 12.99 -10.56
C THR A 67 -6.40 12.19 -11.78
N PRO A 68 -5.75 12.33 -12.95
CA PRO A 68 -5.98 11.44 -14.08
C PRO A 68 -5.42 10.03 -13.87
N ALA A 69 -4.72 9.76 -12.77
CA ALA A 69 -4.06 8.47 -12.55
C ALA A 69 -5.03 7.29 -12.57
N HIS A 70 -4.56 6.22 -13.19
CA HIS A 70 -5.27 4.94 -13.30
C HIS A 70 -4.90 3.95 -12.20
N LEU A 71 -4.13 4.38 -11.21
CA LEU A 71 -3.63 3.52 -10.14
C LEU A 71 -3.70 4.27 -8.81
N ALA A 72 -4.09 3.57 -7.74
CA ALA A 72 -4.06 4.11 -6.39
C ALA A 72 -3.88 2.98 -5.37
N ILE A 73 -3.15 3.26 -4.29
CA ILE A 73 -3.04 2.42 -3.10
C ILE A 73 -3.83 3.07 -1.97
N ALA A 74 -4.52 2.25 -1.17
CA ALA A 74 -5.21 2.68 0.03
C ALA A 74 -4.81 1.81 1.22
N LEU A 75 -4.71 2.45 2.37
CA LEU A 75 -4.62 1.82 3.68
C LEU A 75 -5.92 2.10 4.42
N ILE A 76 -6.59 1.03 4.86
CA ILE A 76 -7.93 1.08 5.44
C ILE A 76 -7.86 0.59 6.87
N GLU A 77 -8.49 1.34 7.76
CA GLU A 77 -8.61 1.01 9.16
C GLU A 77 -10.03 1.23 9.70
N GLN A 78 -10.50 0.24 10.46
CA GLN A 78 -11.75 0.22 11.20
C GLN A 78 -11.51 -0.44 12.57
N LYS A 79 -11.77 0.33 13.62
CA LYS A 79 -11.70 0.02 15.05
C LYS A 79 -10.33 -0.48 15.49
N ILE A 80 -9.54 0.48 15.95
CA ILE A 80 -8.25 0.30 16.62
C ILE A 80 -8.41 -0.64 17.82
N PRO A 81 -7.75 -1.81 17.88
CA PRO A 81 -7.42 -2.40 19.17
C PRO A 81 -6.39 -1.48 19.84
N ASP A 82 -6.55 -1.15 21.12
CA ASP A 82 -5.71 -0.22 21.92
C ASP A 82 -4.18 -0.53 21.97
N SER A 83 -3.65 -1.41 21.12
CA SER A 83 -2.36 -2.09 21.30
C SER A 83 -1.43 -2.15 20.09
N LEU A 84 -1.71 -1.48 18.97
CA LEU A 84 -0.83 -1.53 17.78
C LEU A 84 -0.36 -0.12 17.39
N GLN A 85 0.90 0.00 16.98
CA GLN A 85 1.41 1.18 16.28
C GLN A 85 0.80 1.14 14.87
N ILE A 86 -0.32 1.83 14.68
CA ILE A 86 -1.04 1.74 13.42
C ILE A 86 -0.51 2.78 12.45
N GLN A 87 -0.41 2.36 11.19
CA GLN A 87 -0.10 3.25 10.10
C GLN A 87 -1.41 3.85 9.59
N ASP A 88 -1.47 5.16 9.71
CA ASP A 88 -2.64 5.99 9.48
C ASP A 88 -2.87 6.36 7.99
N SER A 89 -1.78 6.32 7.21
CA SER A 89 -1.76 6.69 5.80
C SER A 89 -0.56 6.09 5.05
N PRO A 90 -0.64 5.97 3.72
CA PRO A 90 0.51 5.62 2.89
C PRO A 90 1.72 6.52 3.18
N GLU A 91 2.89 5.90 3.30
CA GLU A 91 4.15 6.61 3.49
C GLU A 91 4.64 7.17 2.15
N LEU A 92 5.09 8.43 2.12
CA LEU A 92 5.70 9.03 0.93
C LEU A 92 7.22 9.16 1.10
N SER A 93 7.96 8.99 0.01
CA SER A 93 9.40 9.24 0.02
C SER A 93 9.69 10.73 0.15
N SER A 94 10.92 11.09 0.54
CA SER A 94 11.30 12.49 0.72
C SER A 94 11.17 13.35 -0.55
N ASN A 95 11.26 12.73 -1.72
CA ASN A 95 11.17 13.40 -3.01
C ASN A 95 9.79 13.26 -3.66
N ASN A 96 8.82 12.64 -2.97
CA ASN A 96 7.48 12.35 -3.45
C ASN A 96 7.49 11.63 -4.81
N ASP A 97 8.34 10.63 -4.97
CA ASP A 97 8.38 9.76 -6.15
C ASP A 97 7.89 8.34 -5.86
N LEU A 98 7.96 7.92 -4.60
CA LEU A 98 7.51 6.62 -4.13
C LEU A 98 6.45 6.77 -3.04
N ALA A 99 5.44 5.90 -3.07
CA ALA A 99 4.44 5.77 -2.01
C ALA A 99 4.34 4.31 -1.56
N LEU A 100 4.30 4.06 -0.25
CA LEU A 100 4.26 2.72 0.34
C LEU A 100 3.05 2.56 1.27
N VAL A 101 2.33 1.47 1.08
CA VAL A 101 1.45 0.92 2.12
C VAL A 101 2.08 -0.36 2.66
N TYR A 102 2.04 -0.52 3.99
CA TYR A 102 2.65 -1.63 4.70
C TYR A 102 1.64 -2.17 5.73
N SER A 103 1.58 -3.48 5.88
CA SER A 103 0.76 -4.14 6.90
C SER A 103 1.51 -5.34 7.43
N GLY A 104 1.67 -5.43 8.73
CA GLY A 104 2.46 -6.45 9.38
C GLY A 104 3.41 -5.88 10.42
N GLN A 105 4.46 -6.62 10.72
CA GLN A 105 5.44 -6.29 11.73
C GLN A 105 6.85 -6.62 11.22
N LEU A 106 7.77 -5.67 11.39
CA LEU A 106 9.21 -5.81 11.15
C LEU A 106 9.91 -6.15 12.47
N GLU A 107 10.54 -7.31 12.53
CA GLU A 107 11.15 -7.83 13.77
C GLU A 107 12.56 -7.26 14.01
N ASN A 108 13.28 -6.90 12.94
CA ASN A 108 14.66 -6.42 12.99
C ASN A 108 14.79 -4.92 12.65
N ALA A 109 13.73 -4.13 12.90
CA ALA A 109 13.67 -2.69 12.62
C ALA A 109 14.88 -1.90 13.17
N LYS A 110 15.26 -2.19 14.42
CA LYS A 110 16.39 -1.54 15.09
C LYS A 110 17.72 -1.81 14.38
N ASP A 111 17.94 -3.05 13.95
CA ASP A 111 19.18 -3.44 13.28
C ASP A 111 19.29 -2.82 11.89
N ILE A 112 18.17 -2.72 11.16
CA ILE A 112 18.13 -2.02 9.87
C ILE A 112 18.47 -0.53 10.06
N CYS A 113 17.87 0.13 11.05
CA CYS A 113 18.13 1.55 11.31
C CYS A 113 19.61 1.80 11.62
N LEU A 114 20.20 1.01 12.51
CA LEU A 114 21.57 1.23 12.98
C LEU A 114 22.62 0.78 11.95
N ASN A 115 22.45 -0.41 11.36
CA ASN A 115 23.51 -1.06 10.60
C ASN A 115 23.40 -0.84 9.09
N VAL A 116 22.17 -0.68 8.56
CA VAL A 116 21.93 -0.53 7.12
C VAL A 116 21.77 0.94 6.77
N LEU A 117 20.82 1.62 7.41
CA LEU A 117 20.52 3.03 7.15
C LEU A 117 21.46 4.01 7.89
N LYS A 118 22.23 3.52 8.87
CA LYS A 118 23.17 4.31 9.69
C LYS A 118 22.50 5.54 10.34
N LEU A 119 21.31 5.33 10.89
CA LEU A 119 20.54 6.36 11.59
C LEU A 119 20.82 6.32 13.09
N ASP A 120 21.12 7.49 13.66
CA ASP A 120 21.44 7.62 15.09
C ASP A 120 20.20 7.50 16.00
N LEU A 121 19.00 7.74 15.46
CA LEU A 121 17.73 7.66 16.18
C LEU A 121 16.84 6.57 15.59
N PRO A 122 16.14 5.78 16.42
CA PRO A 122 15.21 4.78 15.93
C PRO A 122 14.01 5.47 15.28
N ILE A 123 13.80 5.21 13.99
CA ILE A 123 12.53 5.46 13.34
C ILE A 123 11.48 4.58 14.02
N GLN A 124 10.30 5.15 14.28
CA GLN A 124 9.28 4.48 15.08
C GLN A 124 8.35 3.58 14.25
N ARG A 125 8.27 3.77 12.93
CA ARG A 125 7.33 3.05 12.06
C ARG A 125 8.06 2.16 11.05
N ASP A 126 7.65 0.90 11.00
CA ASP A 126 8.17 -0.10 10.06
C ASP A 126 8.05 0.37 8.60
N SER A 127 6.93 1.00 8.24
CA SER A 127 6.69 1.53 6.90
C SER A 127 7.74 2.55 6.48
N GLU A 128 8.14 3.45 7.39
CA GLU A 128 9.13 4.48 7.10
C GLU A 128 10.53 3.87 6.96
N ILE A 129 10.88 2.87 7.78
CA ILE A 129 12.15 2.14 7.65
C ILE A 129 12.23 1.44 6.29
N VAL A 130 11.17 0.71 5.93
CA VAL A 130 11.07 -0.04 4.68
C VAL A 130 11.11 0.90 3.48
N LEU A 131 10.33 1.99 3.49
CA LEU A 131 10.35 2.96 2.38
C LEU A 131 11.71 3.63 2.23
N ARG A 132 12.37 4.02 3.33
CA ARG A 132 13.70 4.61 3.26
C ARG A 132 14.72 3.66 2.65
N LEU A 133 14.65 2.37 2.98
CA LEU A 133 15.57 1.38 2.41
C LEU A 133 15.33 1.17 0.91
N ILE A 134 14.06 1.10 0.48
CA ILE A 134 13.69 1.01 -0.94
C ILE A 134 14.16 2.27 -1.68
N HIS A 135 13.81 3.45 -1.17
CA HIS A 135 14.16 4.73 -1.77
C HIS A 135 15.67 4.94 -1.85
N HIS A 136 16.44 4.48 -0.85
CA HIS A 136 17.90 4.50 -0.88
C HIS A 136 18.43 3.77 -2.13
N TYR A 137 18.02 2.52 -2.37
CA TYR A 137 18.48 1.76 -3.54
C TYR A 137 17.93 2.30 -4.86
N PHE A 138 16.69 2.79 -4.86
CA PHE A 138 16.07 3.41 -6.03
C PHE A 138 16.86 4.65 -6.50
N GLU A 139 17.28 5.52 -5.57
CA GLU A 139 18.08 6.70 -5.90
C GLU A 139 19.53 6.36 -6.33
N PHE A 140 20.00 5.13 -6.09
CA PHE A 140 21.24 4.61 -6.71
C PHE A 140 21.04 4.09 -8.14
N GLY A 141 19.86 4.29 -8.74
CA GLY A 141 19.57 3.96 -10.13
C GLY A 141 19.08 2.53 -10.36
N MET A 142 18.71 1.81 -9.29
CA MET A 142 18.04 0.52 -9.42
C MET A 142 16.58 0.70 -9.84
N SER A 143 16.03 -0.25 -10.59
CA SER A 143 14.58 -0.30 -10.81
C SER A 143 13.83 -0.53 -9.49
N LEU A 144 12.55 -0.13 -9.41
CA LEU A 144 11.75 -0.34 -8.20
C LEU A 144 11.75 -1.81 -7.76
N SER A 145 11.65 -2.73 -8.72
CA SER A 145 11.65 -4.17 -8.44
C SER A 145 13.01 -4.70 -7.92
N GLU A 146 14.13 -4.14 -8.37
CA GLU A 146 15.46 -4.46 -7.85
C GLU A 146 15.68 -3.88 -6.46
N ALA A 147 15.32 -2.61 -6.26
CA ALA A 147 15.38 -1.93 -4.97
C ALA A 147 14.55 -2.67 -3.90
N LEU A 148 13.34 -3.12 -4.27
CA LEU A 148 12.51 -3.93 -3.37
C LEU A 148 13.11 -5.31 -3.12
N ARG A 149 13.59 -6.02 -4.15
CA ARG A 149 14.26 -7.33 -3.96
C ARG A 149 15.42 -7.24 -2.99
N LEU A 150 16.28 -6.23 -3.14
CA LEU A 150 17.41 -6.04 -2.23
C LEU A 150 16.93 -5.68 -0.82
N THR A 151 15.96 -4.78 -0.70
CA THR A 151 15.31 -4.47 0.59
C THR A 151 14.82 -5.72 1.30
N LEU A 152 14.10 -6.61 0.60
CA LEU A 152 13.55 -7.85 1.18
C LEU A 152 14.62 -8.77 1.77
N THR A 153 15.87 -8.72 1.28
CA THR A 153 16.98 -9.51 1.86
C THR A 153 17.39 -9.07 3.27
N TYR A 154 17.02 -7.84 3.66
CA TYR A 154 17.28 -7.29 4.98
C TYR A 154 16.10 -7.41 5.94
N LEU A 155 14.88 -7.67 5.46
CA LEU A 155 13.69 -7.63 6.31
C LEU A 155 13.44 -8.97 7.00
N GLU A 156 13.29 -8.94 8.32
CA GLU A 156 12.81 -10.07 9.11
C GLU A 156 11.44 -9.72 9.70
N GLY A 157 10.50 -10.67 9.66
CA GLY A 157 9.16 -10.49 10.21
C GLY A 157 8.06 -10.99 9.30
N TYR A 158 6.86 -10.45 9.51
CA TYR A 158 5.61 -10.90 8.91
C TYR A 158 4.84 -9.71 8.34
N PHE A 159 4.87 -9.53 7.02
CA PHE A 159 4.32 -8.33 6.39
C PHE A 159 3.83 -8.54 4.96
N SER A 160 3.02 -7.59 4.50
CA SER A 160 2.65 -7.38 3.10
C SER A 160 2.80 -5.89 2.82
N LEU A 161 3.25 -5.56 1.61
CA LEU A 161 3.48 -4.18 1.23
C LEU A 161 3.25 -3.97 -0.25
N ILE A 162 2.97 -2.73 -0.62
CA ILE A 162 2.85 -2.28 -2.00
C ILE A 162 3.52 -0.93 -2.11
N VAL A 163 4.42 -0.81 -3.09
CA VAL A 163 5.14 0.42 -3.42
C VAL A 163 4.68 0.89 -4.78
N LEU A 164 4.37 2.18 -4.90
CA LEU A 164 4.12 2.86 -6.17
C LEU A 164 5.32 3.67 -6.56
N ASP A 165 5.63 3.69 -7.86
CA ASP A 165 6.59 4.59 -8.48
C ASP A 165 5.86 5.55 -9.41
N ALA A 166 5.84 6.83 -9.03
CA ALA A 166 5.20 7.88 -9.81
C ALA A 166 5.95 8.21 -11.10
N ARG A 167 7.28 8.02 -11.14
CA ARG A 167 8.12 8.35 -12.30
C ARG A 167 7.88 7.37 -13.44
N HIS A 168 7.77 6.08 -13.12
CA HIS A 168 7.59 5.01 -14.10
C HIS A 168 6.14 4.50 -14.20
N GLN A 169 5.23 4.99 -13.34
CA GLN A 169 3.83 4.54 -13.28
C GLN A 169 3.70 3.03 -13.05
N GLU A 170 4.53 2.50 -12.18
CA GLU A 170 4.58 1.08 -11.83
C GLU A 170 4.19 0.86 -10.38
N LEU A 171 3.86 -0.38 -10.04
CA LEU A 171 3.81 -0.83 -8.67
C LEU A 171 4.56 -2.15 -8.50
N VAL A 172 5.15 -2.30 -7.32
CA VAL A 172 5.68 -3.59 -6.88
C VAL A 172 5.04 -3.94 -5.54
N ALA A 173 4.51 -5.14 -5.46
CA ALA A 173 3.91 -5.69 -4.27
C ALA A 173 4.79 -6.83 -3.74
N ALA A 174 4.91 -6.95 -2.42
CA ALA A 174 5.63 -8.04 -1.79
C ALA A 174 4.93 -8.53 -0.52
N ARG A 175 5.19 -9.78 -0.15
CA ARG A 175 4.72 -10.34 1.12
C ARG A 175 5.70 -11.35 1.71
N GLN A 176 5.71 -11.41 3.02
CA GLN A 176 6.37 -12.43 3.83
C GLN A 176 5.39 -12.87 4.91
N GLY A 177 4.74 -14.01 4.69
CA GLY A 177 3.75 -14.59 5.61
C GLY A 177 2.39 -13.86 5.66
N TYR A 178 2.33 -12.52 5.60
CA TYR A 178 1.07 -11.75 5.64
C TYR A 178 0.27 -11.98 4.35
N PRO A 179 -1.08 -12.08 4.40
CA PRO A 179 -1.87 -12.34 3.21
C PRO A 179 -1.74 -11.22 2.18
N LEU A 180 -1.73 -11.60 0.90
CA LEU A 180 -1.87 -10.68 -0.23
C LEU A 180 -2.66 -11.40 -1.32
N THR A 181 -3.76 -10.80 -1.74
CA THR A 181 -4.73 -11.39 -2.68
C THR A 181 -4.95 -10.44 -3.83
N ILE A 182 -5.11 -11.01 -5.02
CA ILE A 182 -5.34 -10.30 -6.27
C ILE A 182 -6.78 -10.55 -6.69
N GLY A 183 -7.51 -9.49 -6.97
CA GLY A 183 -8.83 -9.55 -7.60
C GLY A 183 -8.74 -9.01 -9.02
N ILE A 184 -9.48 -9.60 -9.95
CA ILE A 184 -9.57 -9.10 -11.32
C ILE A 184 -11.05 -8.95 -11.66
N ASP A 185 -11.44 -7.76 -12.10
CA ASP A 185 -12.77 -7.47 -12.60
C ASP A 185 -12.70 -6.57 -13.84
N GLN A 186 -13.10 -7.10 -14.99
CA GLN A 186 -13.09 -6.40 -16.28
C GLN A 186 -11.75 -5.69 -16.56
N GLU A 187 -11.76 -4.35 -16.61
CA GLU A 187 -10.62 -3.47 -16.85
C GLU A 187 -9.97 -3.00 -15.54
N THR A 188 -10.11 -3.77 -14.45
CA THR A 188 -9.62 -3.40 -13.12
C THR A 188 -8.92 -4.56 -12.43
N LEU A 189 -7.73 -4.27 -11.91
CA LEU A 189 -6.98 -5.13 -11.02
C LEU A 189 -7.07 -4.57 -9.60
N TYR A 190 -7.34 -5.45 -8.64
CA TYR A 190 -7.28 -5.16 -7.22
C TYR A 190 -6.17 -5.98 -6.57
N ILE A 191 -5.47 -5.38 -5.61
CA ILE A 191 -4.50 -6.09 -4.78
C ILE A 191 -4.76 -5.68 -3.33
N GLY A 192 -4.93 -6.64 -2.42
CA GLY A 192 -5.18 -6.29 -1.02
C GLY A 192 -4.73 -7.35 -0.03
N SER A 193 -4.44 -6.88 1.19
CA SER A 193 -3.95 -7.75 2.28
C SER A 193 -5.06 -8.30 3.17
N ASN A 194 -6.30 -7.84 2.96
CA ASN A 194 -7.48 -8.31 3.68
C ASN A 194 -8.54 -8.82 2.71
N THR A 195 -8.74 -10.14 2.70
CA THR A 195 -9.71 -10.79 1.81
C THR A 195 -11.14 -10.35 2.06
N ARG A 196 -11.51 -9.89 3.27
CA ARG A 196 -12.86 -9.35 3.54
C ARG A 196 -13.10 -8.06 2.77
N ILE A 197 -12.12 -7.16 2.75
CA ILE A 197 -12.19 -5.91 1.98
C ILE A 197 -12.26 -6.24 0.49
N LEU A 198 -11.39 -7.14 0.01
CA LEU A 198 -11.30 -7.47 -1.41
C LEU A 198 -12.58 -8.16 -1.95
N ASN A 199 -13.20 -9.03 -1.15
CA ASN A 199 -14.47 -9.71 -1.50
C ASN A 199 -15.63 -8.76 -1.77
N VAL A 200 -15.59 -7.53 -1.25
CA VAL A 200 -16.65 -6.53 -1.48
C VAL A 200 -16.56 -5.95 -2.87
N VAL A 201 -15.36 -5.87 -3.45
CA VAL A 201 -15.05 -5.04 -4.62
C VAL A 201 -14.61 -5.85 -5.84
N SER A 202 -14.30 -7.15 -5.67
CA SER A 202 -13.81 -8.00 -6.75
C SER A 202 -14.19 -9.47 -6.58
N SER A 203 -14.50 -10.11 -7.70
CA SER A 203 -14.62 -11.58 -7.85
C SER A 203 -14.44 -11.94 -9.33
N PRO A 204 -13.61 -12.92 -9.71
CA PRO A 204 -12.87 -13.87 -8.87
C PRO A 204 -11.62 -13.28 -8.20
N MET A 205 -11.02 -14.05 -7.28
CA MET A 205 -9.80 -13.69 -6.57
C MET A 205 -8.76 -14.81 -6.62
N LEU A 206 -7.48 -14.45 -6.67
CA LEU A 206 -6.31 -15.31 -6.61
C LEU A 206 -5.47 -14.93 -5.38
N GLN A 207 -5.26 -15.87 -4.47
CA GLN A 207 -4.36 -15.66 -3.34
C GLN A 207 -2.92 -15.95 -3.76
N ILE A 208 -1.98 -15.05 -3.42
CA ILE A 208 -0.56 -15.26 -3.67
C ILE A 208 -0.04 -16.31 -2.68
N SER A 209 0.64 -17.34 -3.18
CA SER A 209 1.03 -18.51 -2.39
C SER A 209 2.24 -18.23 -1.49
N ASP A 210 2.48 -19.11 -0.51
CA ASP A 210 3.76 -19.16 0.21
C ASP A 210 4.87 -19.56 -0.78
N GLY A 211 5.94 -18.74 -0.85
CA GLY A 211 7.06 -18.90 -1.80
C GLY A 211 7.07 -17.89 -2.95
N GLU A 212 5.94 -17.27 -3.28
CA GLU A 212 5.86 -16.12 -4.18
C GLU A 212 5.94 -14.84 -3.35
N THR A 213 7.11 -14.21 -3.34
CA THR A 213 7.41 -13.09 -2.45
C THR A 213 7.12 -11.74 -3.07
N MET A 214 7.06 -11.64 -4.40
CA MET A 214 7.00 -10.36 -5.10
C MET A 214 6.27 -10.42 -6.45
N MET A 215 5.55 -9.34 -6.76
CA MET A 215 4.87 -9.09 -8.02
C MET A 215 5.25 -7.69 -8.52
N LEU A 216 5.51 -7.56 -9.83
CA LEU A 216 5.65 -6.28 -10.52
C LEU A 216 4.48 -6.11 -11.49
N LEU A 217 3.87 -4.93 -11.49
CA LEU A 217 2.93 -4.50 -12.50
C LEU A 217 3.39 -3.16 -13.05
N SER A 218 3.59 -3.10 -14.37
CA SER A 218 3.94 -1.89 -15.12
C SER A 218 2.78 -1.49 -16.03
N LEU A 219 2.50 -0.19 -16.11
CA LEU A 219 1.43 0.38 -16.94
C LEU A 219 1.94 1.00 -18.25
N CYS A 220 3.22 0.77 -18.58
CA CYS A 220 3.88 1.26 -19.78
C CYS A 220 3.71 0.35 -21.00
#